data_AF-A0A356ATL3-F1
#
_entry.id   AF-A0A356ATL3-F1
#
_cell.length_a   1.000
_cell.length_b   1.000
_cell.length_c   1.000
_cell.angle_alpha   90.00
_cell.angle_beta   90.00
_cell.angle_gamma   90.00
#
_symmetry.space_group_name_H-M   'P 1'
#
loop_
_entity.id
_entity.type
_entity.pdbx_description
1 polymer ?
#
loop_
_entity_poly.entity_id
_entity_poly.type
_entity_poly.pdbx_seq_one_letter_code
_entity_poly.pdbx_strand_id
1 'polypeptide(L)'
;SLGFVRRFGDDAELILDCKERGMFGDIYYAKASYLRRYGFPGGWFGNKARSGGGPLIDLGVHCIDLCRYLMGNPKPISVSGTTSYKLGKPVLKDTYVGDAPNEKRKADIFDVEDMATLYVRYDNGAVFYLD
;
A
#
# COMPACT_ATOMS: atom_id res chain seq x y z
N SER A 1 1.26 -3.98 19.36
CA SER A 1 0.85 -4.32 17.98
C SER A 1 0.81 -3.04 17.15
N LEU A 2 1.17 -3.10 15.85
CA LEU A 2 0.94 -2.00 14.90
C LEU A 2 -0.49 -2.10 14.35
N GLY A 3 -1.13 -0.97 14.06
CA GLY A 3 -2.55 -0.87 13.68
C GLY A 3 -2.89 -1.31 12.25
N PHE A 4 -2.54 -2.54 11.86
CA PHE A 4 -2.90 -3.10 10.55
C PHE A 4 -4.29 -3.74 10.56
N VAL A 5 -5.31 -2.90 10.35
CA VAL A 5 -6.72 -3.30 10.42
C VAL A 5 -7.12 -4.40 9.43
N ARG A 6 -6.43 -4.49 8.27
CA ARG A 6 -6.71 -5.47 7.23
C ARG A 6 -6.48 -6.92 7.67
N ARG A 7 -5.69 -7.15 8.73
CA ARG A 7 -5.50 -8.49 9.31
C ARG A 7 -6.76 -9.05 9.98
N PHE A 8 -7.71 -8.17 10.32
CA PHE A 8 -8.93 -8.51 11.06
C PHE A 8 -10.18 -8.42 10.18
N GLY A 9 -10.01 -8.40 8.85
CA GLY A 9 -11.14 -8.50 7.93
C GLY A 9 -11.56 -9.96 7.72
N ASP A 10 -12.84 -10.16 7.41
CA ASP A 10 -13.42 -11.48 7.11
C ASP A 10 -12.68 -12.20 5.98
N ASP A 11 -12.09 -11.44 5.04
CA ASP A 11 -11.27 -11.94 3.94
C ASP A 11 -9.97 -12.60 4.45
N ALA A 12 -9.28 -11.96 5.39
CA ALA A 12 -8.08 -12.49 6.00
C ALA A 12 -8.38 -13.72 6.85
N GLU A 13 -9.45 -13.67 7.65
CA GLU A 13 -9.90 -14.79 8.49
C GLU A 13 -10.23 -16.02 7.64
N LEU A 14 -10.99 -15.85 6.56
CA LEU A 14 -11.34 -16.94 5.65
C LEU A 14 -10.11 -17.61 5.03
N ILE A 15 -9.13 -16.83 4.57
CA ILE A 15 -7.91 -17.38 3.97
C ILE A 15 -7.12 -18.19 5.00
N LEU A 16 -7.04 -17.72 6.25
CA LEU A 16 -6.35 -18.44 7.31
C LEU A 16 -7.08 -19.72 7.72
N ASP A 17 -8.41 -19.71 7.83
CA ASP A 17 -9.19 -20.93 8.08
C ASP A 17 -9.00 -21.97 6.97
N CYS A 18 -9.05 -21.54 5.70
CA CYS A 18 -8.76 -22.42 4.56
C CYS A 18 -7.34 -23.01 4.62
N LYS A 19 -6.36 -22.21 5.05
CA LYS A 19 -4.97 -22.65 5.23
C LYS A 19 -4.86 -23.67 6.36
N GLU A 20 -5.47 -23.41 7.52
CA GLU A 20 -5.48 -24.31 8.67
C GLU A 20 -6.13 -25.67 8.35
N ARG A 21 -7.14 -25.65 7.47
CA ARG A 21 -7.80 -26.86 6.95
C ARG A 21 -7.01 -27.57 5.85
N GLY A 22 -5.86 -27.04 5.43
CA GLY A 22 -5.00 -27.63 4.40
C GLY A 22 -5.58 -27.57 2.99
N MET A 23 -6.45 -26.58 2.69
CA MET A 23 -7.19 -26.55 1.43
C MET A 23 -6.35 -26.17 0.20
N PHE A 24 -5.22 -25.47 0.37
CA PHE A 24 -4.42 -24.97 -0.76
C PHE A 24 -2.89 -25.05 -0.60
N GLY A 25 -2.38 -25.88 0.32
CA GLY A 25 -0.94 -25.95 0.59
C GLY A 25 -0.35 -24.60 1.02
N ASP A 26 0.91 -24.34 0.65
CA ASP A 26 1.60 -23.11 1.02
C ASP A 26 1.36 -21.97 0.01
N ILE A 27 1.12 -20.77 0.52
CA ILE A 27 1.09 -19.55 -0.30
C ILE A 27 2.52 -19.19 -0.69
N TYR A 28 2.90 -19.50 -1.92
CA TYR A 28 4.23 -19.22 -2.48
C TYR A 28 4.26 -17.94 -3.33
N TYR A 29 3.11 -17.36 -3.66
CA TYR A 29 3.03 -16.14 -4.46
C TYR A 29 1.85 -15.26 -4.03
N ALA A 30 2.10 -13.97 -3.90
CA ALA A 30 1.09 -12.95 -3.69
C ALA A 30 1.28 -11.80 -4.68
N LYS A 31 0.17 -11.27 -5.19
CA LYS A 31 0.13 -10.03 -5.96
C LYS A 31 -0.92 -9.11 -5.38
N ALA A 32 -0.59 -7.84 -5.18
CA ALA A 32 -1.53 -6.82 -4.74
C ALA A 32 -1.38 -5.55 -5.58
N SER A 33 -2.47 -4.80 -5.68
CA SER A 33 -2.50 -3.46 -6.25
C SER A 33 -3.38 -2.59 -5.37
N TYR A 34 -2.92 -1.37 -5.05
CA TYR A 34 -3.74 -0.41 -4.30
C TYR A 34 -3.72 0.96 -4.97
N LEU A 35 -4.69 1.15 -5.85
CA LEU A 35 -4.86 2.37 -6.63
C LEU A 35 -5.92 3.26 -5.99
N ARG A 36 -5.65 4.57 -5.93
CA ARG A 36 -6.67 5.57 -5.61
C ARG A 36 -7.10 6.29 -6.87
N ARG A 37 -8.42 6.44 -7.01
CA ARG A 37 -9.03 7.23 -8.09
C ARG A 37 -8.68 8.72 -7.98
N TYR A 38 -8.72 9.22 -6.75
CA TYR A 38 -8.34 10.59 -6.42
C TYR A 38 -6.92 10.56 -5.86
N GLY A 39 -6.12 11.59 -6.15
CA GLY A 39 -4.72 11.70 -5.70
C GLY A 39 -4.59 11.77 -4.18
N PHE A 40 -3.50 12.35 -3.68
CA PHE A 40 -3.30 12.43 -2.24
C PHE A 40 -4.43 13.18 -1.51
N PRO A 41 -4.75 12.84 -0.24
CA PRO A 41 -5.86 13.43 0.48
C PRO A 41 -5.79 14.95 0.71
N GLY A 42 -4.62 15.57 0.57
CA GLY A 42 -4.34 16.95 0.97
C GLY A 42 -3.53 17.02 2.28
N GLY A 43 -3.18 18.23 2.70
CA GLY A 43 -2.52 18.50 3.96
C GLY A 43 -1.15 17.81 4.11
N TRP A 44 -0.93 17.17 5.26
CA TRP A 44 0.36 16.58 5.61
C TRP A 44 0.71 15.31 4.83
N PHE A 45 -0.25 14.68 4.14
CA PHE A 45 -0.02 13.46 3.35
C PHE A 45 0.96 13.68 2.19
N GLY A 46 1.01 14.89 1.64
CA GLY A 46 1.96 15.23 0.58
C GLY A 46 3.31 15.73 1.09
N ASN A 47 3.47 15.90 2.41
CA ASN A 47 4.69 16.43 3.02
C ASN A 47 5.55 15.27 3.56
N LYS A 48 6.61 14.93 2.83
CA LYS A 48 7.53 13.83 3.13
C LYS A 48 8.16 13.94 4.52
N ALA A 49 8.45 15.14 5.00
CA ALA A 49 9.01 15.33 6.34
C ALA A 49 8.01 14.97 7.46
N ARG A 50 6.70 14.99 7.17
CA ARG A 50 5.64 14.62 8.12
C ARG A 50 5.10 13.21 7.87
N SER A 51 4.98 12.79 6.62
CA SER A 51 4.40 11.50 6.23
C SER A 51 5.42 10.38 6.06
N GLY A 52 6.68 10.70 5.77
CA GLY A 52 7.74 9.75 5.44
C GLY A 52 7.73 9.27 3.97
N GLY A 53 6.60 9.42 3.27
CA GLY A 53 6.41 8.97 1.89
C GLY A 53 4.98 9.21 1.42
N GLY A 54 4.70 8.79 0.19
CA GLY A 54 3.41 8.89 -0.45
C GLY A 54 2.66 7.55 -0.39
N PRO A 55 2.13 7.04 -1.52
CA PRO A 55 1.29 5.85 -1.52
C PRO A 55 2.02 4.60 -1.04
N LEU A 56 3.36 4.52 -1.05
CA LEU A 56 4.03 3.33 -0.51
C LEU A 56 3.79 3.18 0.99
N ILE A 57 3.97 4.27 1.75
CA ILE A 57 3.84 4.25 3.21
C ILE A 57 2.38 4.40 3.65
N ASP A 58 1.55 5.06 2.83
CA ASP A 58 0.12 5.28 3.10
C ASP A 58 -0.74 4.06 2.73
N LEU A 59 -0.50 3.45 1.57
CA LEU A 59 -1.29 2.33 1.04
C LEU A 59 -0.51 1.03 0.98
N GLY A 60 0.68 1.07 0.38
CA GLY A 60 1.50 -0.11 0.11
C GLY A 60 1.83 -0.90 1.37
N VAL A 61 2.05 -0.22 2.49
CA VAL A 61 2.32 -0.86 3.79
C VAL A 61 1.20 -1.82 4.22
N HIS A 62 -0.07 -1.51 3.92
CA HIS A 62 -1.19 -2.39 4.24
C HIS A 62 -1.21 -3.65 3.37
N CYS A 63 -0.85 -3.53 2.09
CA CYS A 63 -0.72 -4.66 1.19
C CYS A 63 0.48 -5.55 1.57
N ILE A 64 1.64 -4.93 1.81
CA ILE A 64 2.86 -5.63 2.26
C ILE A 64 2.54 -6.43 3.53
N ASP A 65 1.92 -5.77 4.51
CA ASP A 65 1.59 -6.37 5.79
C ASP A 65 0.63 -7.55 5.65
N LEU A 66 -0.51 -7.35 4.97
CA LEU A 66 -1.52 -8.38 4.80
C LEU A 66 -0.98 -9.59 4.03
N CYS A 67 -0.33 -9.37 2.88
CA CYS A 67 0.22 -10.47 2.09
C CYS A 67 1.27 -11.24 2.88
N ARG A 68 2.18 -10.54 3.57
CA ARG A 68 3.18 -11.18 4.43
C ARG A 68 2.54 -11.94 5.58
N TYR A 69 1.49 -11.40 6.19
CA TYR A 69 0.74 -12.04 7.26
C TYR A 69 0.10 -13.36 6.80
N LEU A 70 -0.62 -13.35 5.68
CA LEU A 70 -1.26 -14.55 5.11
C LEU A 70 -0.24 -15.64 4.73
N MET A 71 0.95 -15.23 4.27
CA MET A 71 2.06 -16.14 3.99
C MET A 71 2.75 -16.71 5.24
N GLY A 72 2.32 -16.35 6.46
CA GLY A 72 2.93 -16.84 7.71
C GLY A 72 4.11 -16.00 8.20
N ASN A 73 4.17 -14.73 7.82
CA ASN A 73 5.21 -13.77 8.19
C ASN A 73 6.67 -14.18 7.85
N PRO A 74 6.94 -14.70 6.64
CA PRO A 74 8.31 -15.09 6.28
C PRO A 74 9.24 -13.87 6.24
N LYS A 75 10.56 -14.09 6.36
CA LYS A 75 11.53 -12.99 6.41
C LYS A 75 11.85 -12.53 4.99
N PRO A 76 11.76 -11.22 4.67
CA PRO A 76 12.20 -10.74 3.36
C PRO A 76 13.72 -10.89 3.24
N ILE A 77 14.18 -11.46 2.13
CA ILE A 77 15.61 -11.64 1.82
C ILE A 77 16.12 -10.70 0.73
N SER A 78 15.22 -10.25 -0.17
CA SER A 78 15.55 -9.22 -1.16
C SER A 78 14.31 -8.44 -1.55
N VAL A 79 14.50 -7.17 -1.90
CA VAL A 79 13.47 -6.29 -2.44
C VAL A 79 14.04 -5.58 -3.66
N SER A 80 13.27 -5.52 -4.73
CA SER A 80 13.55 -4.69 -5.91
C SER A 80 12.31 -3.87 -6.21
N GLY A 81 12.44 -2.56 -6.42
CA GLY A 81 11.29 -1.70 -6.63
C GLY A 81 11.67 -0.33 -7.17
N THR A 82 10.67 0.44 -7.57
CA THR A 82 10.84 1.82 -8.05
C THR A 82 9.76 2.73 -7.49
N THR A 83 10.07 4.01 -7.41
CA THR A 83 9.13 5.07 -7.03
C THR A 83 9.11 6.15 -8.12
N SER A 84 7.93 6.67 -8.43
CA SER A 84 7.75 7.74 -9.43
C SER A 84 7.20 9.04 -8.81
N TYR A 85 7.43 10.16 -9.50
CA TYR A 85 7.05 11.51 -9.08
C TYR A 85 6.53 12.32 -10.30
N LYS A 86 5.77 11.67 -11.20
CA LYS A 86 5.36 12.17 -12.51
C LYS A 86 4.05 12.96 -12.53
N LEU A 87 3.12 12.70 -11.61
CA LEU A 87 1.83 13.38 -11.51
C LEU A 87 1.94 14.75 -10.85
N GLY A 88 2.97 14.97 -10.02
CA GLY A 88 3.13 16.19 -9.23
C GLY A 88 1.94 16.42 -8.30
N LYS A 89 1.72 17.66 -7.86
CA LYS A 89 0.58 18.02 -7.01
C LYS A 89 -0.71 17.98 -7.84
N PRO A 90 -1.56 16.94 -7.71
CA PRO A 90 -2.68 16.77 -8.62
C PRO A 90 -3.70 17.86 -8.35
N VAL A 91 -3.82 18.84 -9.26
CA VAL A 91 -4.96 19.75 -9.30
C VAL A 91 -6.09 18.99 -9.99
N LEU A 92 -6.65 17.99 -9.31
CA LEU A 92 -7.75 17.23 -9.85
C LEU A 92 -8.97 18.15 -9.93
N LYS A 93 -9.31 18.53 -11.17
CA LYS A 93 -10.50 19.34 -11.49
C LYS A 93 -11.80 18.68 -11.03
N ASP A 94 -11.80 17.36 -10.89
CA ASP A 94 -12.94 16.55 -10.45
C ASP A 94 -12.63 15.88 -9.10
N THR A 95 -12.32 16.69 -8.10
CA THR A 95 -12.24 16.23 -6.71
C THR A 95 -13.63 15.81 -6.21
N TYR A 96 -13.65 14.90 -5.23
CA TYR A 96 -14.81 14.45 -4.46
C TYR A 96 -15.92 15.52 -4.35
N VAL A 97 -17.21 15.13 -4.44
CA VAL A 97 -18.41 16.01 -4.47
C VAL A 97 -18.49 17.08 -3.36
N GLY A 98 -17.60 17.06 -2.37
CA GLY A 98 -17.51 18.06 -1.29
C GLY A 98 -16.30 19.01 -1.32
N ASP A 99 -15.39 18.92 -2.29
CA ASP A 99 -14.05 19.52 -2.13
C ASP A 99 -13.53 20.22 -3.41
N ALA A 100 -14.34 21.13 -3.97
CA ALA A 100 -13.87 22.10 -4.96
C ALA A 100 -12.51 22.68 -4.53
N PRO A 101 -11.59 23.01 -5.47
CA PRO A 101 -10.25 23.50 -5.16
C PRO A 101 -10.31 24.72 -4.23
N ASN A 102 -10.19 24.48 -2.93
CA ASN A 102 -10.15 25.52 -1.92
C ASN A 102 -8.72 26.07 -1.82
N GLU A 103 -8.56 27.33 -1.40
CA GLU A 103 -7.23 27.97 -1.30
C GLU A 103 -6.28 27.21 -0.38
N LYS A 104 -6.80 26.45 0.60
CA LYS A 104 -6.00 25.62 1.51
C LYS A 104 -5.24 24.52 0.75
N ARG A 105 -5.86 23.85 -0.23
CA ARG A 105 -5.18 22.84 -1.05
C ARG A 105 -4.07 23.43 -1.91
N LYS A 106 -4.11 24.72 -2.29
CA LYS A 106 -3.00 25.37 -3.02
C LYS A 106 -1.73 25.48 -2.16
N ALA A 107 -1.86 25.60 -0.85
CA ALA A 107 -0.73 25.73 0.08
C ALA A 107 -0.06 24.39 0.45
N ASP A 108 -0.73 23.24 0.20
CA ASP A 108 -0.17 21.93 0.59
C ASP A 108 1.20 21.64 -0.04
N ILE A 109 2.09 21.00 0.70
CA ILE A 109 3.35 20.49 0.15
C ILE A 109 3.06 19.16 -0.55
N PHE A 110 3.73 18.92 -1.68
CA PHE A 110 3.69 17.64 -2.40
C PHE A 110 5.09 17.28 -2.90
N ASP A 111 5.87 16.61 -2.04
CA ASP A 111 7.26 16.19 -2.28
C ASP A 111 7.46 14.67 -2.04
N VAL A 112 6.37 13.93 -2.03
CA VAL A 112 6.31 12.47 -1.92
C VAL A 112 6.17 11.80 -3.28
N GLU A 113 6.47 10.49 -3.36
CA GLU A 113 6.24 9.71 -4.58
C GLU A 113 4.73 9.62 -4.88
N ASP A 114 4.37 9.41 -6.15
CA ASP A 114 2.98 9.23 -6.60
C ASP A 114 2.64 7.79 -7.00
N MET A 115 3.67 6.95 -7.14
CA MET A 115 3.54 5.54 -7.44
C MET A 115 4.76 4.83 -6.85
N ALA A 116 4.52 3.62 -6.35
CA ALA A 116 5.58 2.70 -5.96
C ALA A 116 5.22 1.29 -6.44
N THR A 117 6.19 0.59 -7.02
CA THR A 117 6.07 -0.83 -7.32
C THR A 117 7.25 -1.57 -6.69
N LEU A 118 7.02 -2.80 -6.26
CA LEU A 118 8.06 -3.62 -5.63
C LEU A 118 7.83 -5.11 -5.82
N TYR A 119 8.93 -5.85 -5.76
CA TYR A 119 9.03 -7.29 -5.84
C TYR A 119 9.89 -7.78 -4.66
N VAL A 120 9.30 -8.59 -3.79
CA VAL A 120 9.92 -9.12 -2.57
C VAL A 120 10.13 -10.62 -2.72
N ARG A 121 11.33 -11.10 -2.37
CA ARG A 121 11.59 -12.53 -2.17
C ARG A 121 11.73 -12.81 -0.68
N TYR A 122 11.16 -13.91 -0.23
CA TYR A 122 11.19 -14.35 1.16
C TYR A 122 12.07 -15.60 1.38
N ASP A 123 12.45 -15.84 2.61
CA ASP A 123 13.32 -16.96 3.04
C ASP A 123 12.68 -18.34 2.86
N ASN A 124 11.35 -18.43 2.86
CA ASN A 124 10.60 -19.64 2.56
C ASN A 124 10.37 -19.88 1.06
N GLY A 125 11.01 -19.08 0.18
CA GLY A 125 10.85 -19.16 -1.27
C GLY A 125 9.62 -18.43 -1.83
N ALA A 126 8.75 -17.88 -0.97
CA ALA A 126 7.61 -17.12 -1.42
C ALA A 126 8.01 -15.79 -2.07
N VAL A 127 7.12 -15.27 -2.92
CA VAL A 127 7.31 -14.00 -3.64
C VAL A 127 6.09 -13.11 -3.46
N PHE A 128 6.32 -11.80 -3.31
CA PHE A 128 5.27 -10.79 -3.32
C PHE A 128 5.55 -9.71 -4.37
N TYR A 129 4.54 -9.37 -5.18
CA TYR A 129 4.58 -8.27 -6.13
C TYR A 129 3.49 -7.23 -5.82
N LEU A 130 3.86 -5.95 -5.79
CA LEU A 130 2.98 -4.81 -5.59
C LEU A 130 3.07 -3.87 -6.80
N ASP A 131 1.93 -3.50 -7.39
CA ASP A 131 1.81 -2.51 -8.48
C ASP A 131 0.77 -1.40 -8.25
#